data_AF-A0A5C7J6U5-F1
#
_entry.id   AF-A0A5C7J6U5-F1
#
_cell.length_a   1.000
_cell.length_b   1.000
_cell.length_c   1.000
_cell.angle_alpha   90.00
_cell.angle_beta   90.00
_cell.angle_gamma   90.00
#
_symmetry.space_group_name_H-M   'P 1'
#
loop_
_entity.id
_entity.type
_entity.pdbx_description
1 polymer ?
#
loop_
_entity_poly.entity_id
_entity_poly.type
_entity_poly.pdbx_seq_one_letter_code
_entity_poly.pdbx_strand_id
1 'polypeptide(L)'
;MKHRFLLGTCLIALSAPALAQDAAAEAALTAIRDLGTLNGQALACAETEVASRAKKLMLAHAPKTQAYGDAYQNATQQAYMNQTQAKDGCADARSLSATLDALAQRLNATLPVAR
;
A
#
# COMPACT_ATOMS: atom_id res chain seq x y z
N MET A 1 62.68 -1.49 21.26
CA MET A 1 61.57 -2.48 21.26
C MET A 1 60.36 -1.74 21.81
N LYS A 2 59.41 -1.25 21.00
CA LYS A 2 58.17 -1.95 20.55
C LYS A 2 57.59 -2.78 21.72
N HIS A 3 56.43 -2.48 22.30
CA HIS A 3 55.11 -2.52 21.64
C HIS A 3 54.07 -1.59 22.28
N ARG A 4 53.33 -0.92 21.39
CA ARG A 4 52.05 -0.25 21.62
C ARG A 4 51.01 -1.30 21.98
N PHE A 5 50.17 -1.04 22.98
CA PHE A 5 48.93 -1.78 23.15
C PHE A 5 47.79 -0.77 23.34
N LEU A 6 47.15 -0.44 22.22
CA LEU A 6 45.81 0.15 22.17
C LEU A 6 44.80 -0.98 22.41
N LEU A 7 44.06 -0.91 23.51
CA LEU A 7 42.77 -1.61 23.71
C LEU A 7 41.92 -0.72 24.62
N GLY A 8 40.65 -0.46 24.37
CA GLY A 8 39.78 -0.88 23.27
C GLY A 8 38.51 -0.05 23.41
N THR A 9 38.18 0.69 22.35
CA THR A 9 36.92 1.44 22.28
C THR A 9 35.81 0.43 22.03
N CYS A 10 35.07 0.07 23.08
CA CYS A 10 33.98 -0.88 23.03
C CYS A 10 32.73 -0.23 22.41
N LEU A 11 32.41 -0.67 21.19
CA LEU A 11 31.10 -0.74 20.51
C LEU A 11 30.09 0.38 20.76
N ILE A 12 30.03 1.33 19.81
CA ILE A 12 28.87 2.20 19.59
C ILE A 12 27.93 1.53 18.58
N ALA A 13 26.72 1.24 19.07
CA ALA A 13 25.40 1.23 18.44
C ALA A 13 25.22 0.61 17.03
N LEU A 14 24.54 -0.54 16.98
CA LEU A 14 23.84 -1.02 15.78
C LEU A 14 22.38 -1.37 16.13
N SER A 15 21.55 -0.35 16.37
CA SER A 15 20.11 -0.47 16.64
C SER A 15 19.27 0.27 15.57
N ALA A 16 19.63 0.10 14.29
CA ALA A 16 18.91 0.67 13.14
C ALA A 16 17.79 -0.19 12.49
N PRO A 17 17.62 -1.52 12.72
CA PRO A 17 16.71 -2.30 11.88
C PRO A 17 15.22 -2.12 12.17
N ALA A 18 14.83 -1.73 13.40
CA ALA A 18 13.42 -1.66 13.78
C ALA A 18 12.65 -0.52 13.07
N LEU A 19 13.21 0.70 13.03
CA LEU A 19 12.55 1.87 12.42
C LEU A 19 12.32 1.71 10.91
N ALA A 20 13.23 1.02 10.22
CA ALA A 20 13.10 0.77 8.78
C ALA A 20 12.00 -0.25 8.46
N GLN A 21 11.77 -1.22 9.35
CA GLN A 21 10.71 -2.23 9.19
C GLN A 21 9.33 -1.62 9.38
N ASP A 22 9.15 -0.77 10.38
CA ASP A 22 7.88 -0.09 10.64
C ASP A 22 7.50 0.85 9.49
N ALA A 23 8.46 1.62 8.96
CA ALA A 23 8.22 2.51 7.82
C ALA A 23 7.80 1.74 6.55
N ALA A 24 8.42 0.58 6.29
CA ALA A 24 8.04 -0.27 5.15
C ALA A 24 6.63 -0.86 5.32
N ALA A 25 6.27 -1.30 6.53
CA ALA A 25 4.94 -1.81 6.84
C ALA A 25 3.85 -0.74 6.65
N GLU A 26 4.09 0.49 7.13
CA GLU A 26 3.16 1.60 6.94
C GLU A 26 3.03 2.02 5.47
N ALA A 27 4.13 2.01 4.70
CA ALA A 27 4.09 2.27 3.27
C ALA A 27 3.26 1.21 2.52
N ALA A 28 3.38 -0.06 2.91
CA ALA A 28 2.57 -1.14 2.36
C ALA A 28 1.08 -0.98 2.70
N LEU A 29 0.73 -0.68 3.95
CA LEU A 29 -0.65 -0.40 4.36
C LEU A 29 -1.24 0.80 3.62
N THR A 30 -0.44 1.85 3.41
CA THR A 30 -0.85 3.03 2.63
C THR A 30 -1.19 2.65 1.19
N ALA A 31 -0.34 1.86 0.52
CA ALA A 31 -0.62 1.40 -0.85
C ALA A 31 -1.92 0.57 -0.93
N ILE A 32 -2.21 -0.24 0.09
CA ILE A 32 -3.45 -1.02 0.17
C ILE A 32 -4.67 -0.13 0.44
N ARG A 33 -4.54 0.93 1.26
CA ARG A 33 -5.62 1.92 1.45
C ARG A 33 -5.91 2.65 0.15
N ASP A 34 -4.89 3.10 -0.58
CA ASP A 34 -5.06 3.77 -1.88
C ASP A 34 -5.79 2.87 -2.89
N LEU A 35 -5.42 1.59 -2.93
CA LEU A 35 -6.09 0.59 -3.77
C LEU A 35 -7.57 0.42 -3.36
N GLY A 36 -7.85 0.35 -2.05
CA GLY A 36 -9.21 0.32 -1.53
C GLY A 36 -10.01 1.58 -1.90
N THR A 37 -9.40 2.76 -1.78
CA THR A 37 -10.02 4.04 -2.16
C THR A 37 -10.42 4.03 -3.64
N LEU A 38 -9.53 3.64 -4.55
CA LEU A 38 -9.85 3.57 -5.97
C LEU A 38 -10.96 2.54 -6.26
N ASN A 39 -10.93 1.39 -5.58
CA ASN A 39 -12.01 0.40 -5.70
C ASN A 39 -13.36 0.95 -5.26
N GLY A 40 -13.42 1.68 -4.14
CA GLY A 40 -14.65 2.30 -3.67
C GLY A 40 -15.21 3.34 -4.65
N GLN A 41 -14.34 4.18 -5.23
CA GLN A 41 -14.71 5.13 -6.27
C GLN A 41 -15.24 4.43 -7.53
N ALA A 42 -14.53 3.41 -8.01
CA ALA A 42 -14.94 2.64 -9.18
C ALA A 42 -16.31 1.97 -8.97
N LEU A 43 -16.56 1.39 -7.79
CA LEU A 43 -17.85 0.80 -7.44
C LEU A 43 -18.98 1.83 -7.42
N ALA A 44 -18.75 2.99 -6.79
CA ALA A 44 -19.74 4.07 -6.75
C ALA A 44 -20.07 4.60 -8.16
N CYS A 45 -19.12 4.50 -9.08
CA CYS A 45 -19.24 4.93 -10.47
C CYS A 45 -19.69 3.84 -11.44
N ALA A 46 -20.05 2.64 -10.95
CA ALA A 46 -20.41 1.48 -11.76
C ALA A 46 -19.32 1.01 -12.75
N GLU A 47 -18.05 1.36 -12.49
CA GLU A 47 -16.89 0.96 -13.28
C GLU A 47 -16.38 -0.43 -12.84
N THR A 48 -17.20 -1.44 -13.13
CA THR A 48 -17.05 -2.80 -12.60
C THR A 48 -15.74 -3.49 -13.00
N GLU A 49 -15.21 -3.20 -14.20
CA GLU A 49 -13.93 -3.73 -14.66
C GLU A 49 -12.76 -3.19 -13.84
N VAL A 50 -12.77 -1.89 -13.52
CA VAL A 50 -11.73 -1.29 -12.67
C VAL A 50 -11.80 -1.85 -11.26
N ALA A 51 -13.01 -1.94 -10.67
CA ALA A 51 -13.21 -2.53 -9.34
C ALA A 51 -12.74 -4.00 -9.27
N SER A 52 -13.06 -4.80 -10.30
CA SER A 52 -12.61 -6.20 -10.41
C SER A 52 -11.07 -6.30 -10.46
N ARG A 53 -10.42 -5.43 -11.23
CA ARG A 53 -8.95 -5.38 -11.31
C ARG A 53 -8.31 -4.93 -10.00
N ALA A 54 -8.88 -3.95 -9.31
CA ALA A 54 -8.39 -3.51 -8.00
C ALA A 54 -8.46 -4.66 -6.97
N LYS A 55 -9.56 -5.41 -6.94
CA LYS A 55 -9.68 -6.60 -6.08
C LYS A 55 -8.65 -7.69 -6.44
N LYS A 56 -8.38 -7.92 -7.73
CA LYS A 56 -7.34 -8.88 -8.17
C LYS A 56 -5.96 -8.46 -7.68
N LEU A 57 -5.63 -7.18 -7.73
CA LEU A 57 -4.36 -6.65 -7.20
C LEU A 57 -4.27 -6.83 -5.69
N MET A 58 -5.35 -6.56 -4.95
CA MET A 58 -5.40 -6.82 -3.51
C MET A 58 -5.07 -8.29 -3.20
N LEU A 59 -5.72 -9.22 -3.90
CA LEU A 59 -5.51 -10.65 -3.70
C LEU A 59 -4.11 -11.14 -4.10
N ALA A 60 -3.49 -10.49 -5.09
CA ALA A 60 -2.16 -10.86 -5.58
C ALA A 60 -1.03 -10.33 -4.70
N HIS A 61 -1.16 -9.12 -4.16
CA HIS A 61 -0.06 -8.42 -3.49
C HIS A 61 -0.16 -8.41 -1.96
N ALA A 62 -1.36 -8.32 -1.40
CA ALA A 62 -1.50 -8.10 0.04
C ALA A 62 -1.21 -9.38 0.84
N PRO A 63 -0.38 -9.31 1.89
CA PRO A 63 -0.27 -10.39 2.86
C PRO A 63 -1.64 -10.73 3.47
N LYS A 64 -1.94 -12.02 3.62
CA LYS A 64 -3.22 -12.52 4.14
C LYS A 64 -3.33 -12.35 5.65
N THR A 65 -3.36 -11.11 6.11
CA THR A 65 -3.55 -10.74 7.52
C THR A 65 -4.73 -9.80 7.66
N GLN A 66 -5.30 -9.74 8.86
CA GLN A 66 -6.42 -8.86 9.14
C GLN A 66 -6.08 -7.38 8.87
N ALA A 67 -4.88 -6.91 9.23
CA ALA A 67 -4.50 -5.51 9.07
C ALA A 67 -4.62 -5.00 7.62
N TYR A 68 -4.15 -5.79 6.65
CA TYR A 68 -4.28 -5.44 5.23
C TYR A 68 -5.72 -5.59 4.71
N GLY A 69 -6.44 -6.62 5.17
CA GLY A 69 -7.86 -6.79 4.83
C GLY A 69 -8.72 -5.63 5.30
N ASP A 70 -8.53 -5.19 6.54
CA ASP A 70 -9.25 -4.07 7.15
C ASP A 70 -8.88 -2.75 6.47
N ALA A 71 -7.60 -2.53 6.18
CA ALA A 71 -7.14 -1.35 5.46
C ALA A 71 -7.83 -1.19 4.08
N TYR A 72 -7.88 -2.27 3.29
CA TYR A 72 -8.53 -2.26 1.98
C TYR A 72 -10.05 -2.05 2.08
N GLN A 73 -10.71 -2.81 2.98
CA GLN A 73 -12.17 -2.79 3.10
C GLN A 73 -12.64 -1.45 3.65
N ASN A 74 -12.03 -0.93 4.70
CA ASN A 74 -12.42 0.35 5.29
C ASN A 74 -12.25 1.51 4.29
N ALA A 75 -11.12 1.53 3.56
CA ALA A 75 -10.88 2.53 2.52
C ALA A 75 -11.89 2.42 1.35
N THR A 76 -12.24 1.19 0.95
CA THR A 76 -13.29 0.94 -0.06
C THR A 76 -14.63 1.51 0.38
N GLN A 77 -15.08 1.14 1.59
CA GLN A 77 -16.37 1.58 2.11
C GLN A 77 -16.41 3.10 2.24
N GLN A 78 -15.37 3.71 2.80
CA GLN A 78 -15.28 5.17 2.95
C GLN A 78 -15.32 5.88 1.59
N ALA A 79 -14.52 5.42 0.63
CA ALA A 79 -14.46 6.06 -0.69
C ALA A 79 -15.76 5.90 -1.49
N TYR A 80 -16.43 4.74 -1.39
CA TYR A 80 -17.75 4.55 -1.98
C TYR A 80 -18.77 5.54 -1.42
N MET A 81 -18.83 5.68 -0.08
CA MET A 81 -19.76 6.60 0.57
C MET A 81 -19.44 8.05 0.22
N ASN A 82 -18.17 8.42 0.16
CA ASN A 82 -17.75 9.77 -0.24
C ASN A 82 -18.12 10.06 -1.69
N GLN A 83 -17.88 9.12 -2.61
CA GLN A 83 -18.15 9.32 -4.04
C GLN A 83 -19.65 9.40 -4.34
N THR A 84 -20.48 8.63 -3.64
CA THR A 84 -21.95 8.70 -3.81
C THR A 84 -22.57 9.96 -3.22
N GLN A 85 -21.89 10.62 -2.29
CA GLN A 85 -22.28 11.92 -1.70
C GLN A 85 -21.65 13.12 -2.40
N ALA A 86 -20.59 12.90 -3.18
CA ALA A 86 -19.90 13.96 -3.90
C ALA A 86 -20.84 14.62 -4.91
N LYS A 87 -20.74 15.94 -5.02
CA LYS A 87 -21.41 16.71 -6.09
C LYS A 87 -20.66 16.59 -7.41
N ASP A 88 -19.38 16.24 -7.34
CA ASP A 88 -18.55 16.00 -8.50
C ASP A 88 -18.95 14.66 -9.14
N GLY A 89 -19.00 14.65 -10.47
CA GLY A 89 -19.33 13.45 -11.23
C GLY A 89 -18.26 12.36 -11.12
N CYS A 90 -18.57 11.21 -11.70
CA CYS A 90 -17.62 10.11 -11.80
C CYS A 90 -16.48 10.42 -12.77
N ALA A 91 -15.26 10.06 -12.37
CA ALA A 91 -14.15 9.98 -13.30
C ALA A 91 -14.44 8.90 -14.36
N ASP A 92 -13.98 9.12 -15.58
CA ASP A 92 -14.17 8.15 -16.65
C ASP A 92 -13.30 6.89 -16.43
N ALA A 93 -13.74 5.77 -17.01
CA ALA A 93 -13.06 4.48 -16.94
C ALA A 93 -11.56 4.52 -17.28
N ARG A 94 -11.14 5.35 -18.25
CA ARG A 94 -9.75 5.44 -18.68
C ARG A 94 -8.91 6.13 -17.61
N SER A 95 -9.41 7.21 -17.04
CA SER A 95 -8.75 7.93 -15.94
C SER A 95 -8.58 7.03 -14.70
N LEU A 96 -9.62 6.28 -14.35
CA LEU A 96 -9.57 5.31 -13.25
C LEU A 96 -8.60 4.15 -13.55
N SER A 97 -8.61 3.62 -14.77
CA SER A 97 -7.66 2.57 -15.18
C SER A 97 -6.21 3.05 -15.10
N ALA A 98 -5.90 4.25 -15.59
CA ALA A 98 -4.56 4.81 -15.55
C ALA A 98 -4.06 4.96 -14.10
N THR A 99 -4.96 5.36 -13.20
CA THR A 99 -4.66 5.45 -11.76
C THR A 99 -4.40 4.08 -11.17
N LEU A 100 -5.20 3.07 -11.54
CA LEU A 100 -4.99 1.69 -11.10
C LEU A 100 -3.66 1.11 -11.59
N ASP A 101 -3.25 1.43 -12.82
CA ASP A 101 -1.97 0.98 -13.38
C ASP A 101 -0.78 1.57 -12.62
N ALA A 102 -0.85 2.85 -12.24
CA ALA A 102 0.16 3.49 -11.39
C ALA A 102 0.21 2.86 -9.99
N LEU A 103 -0.95 2.52 -9.41
CA LEU A 103 -1.03 1.82 -8.13
C LEU A 103 -0.45 0.41 -8.22
N ALA A 104 -0.69 -0.32 -9.31
CA ALA A 104 -0.13 -1.65 -9.53
C ALA A 104 1.40 -1.63 -9.52
N GLN A 105 2.02 -0.62 -10.16
CA GLN A 105 3.48 -0.46 -10.13
C GLN A 105 4.00 -0.21 -8.72
N ARG A 106 3.31 0.63 -7.94
CA ARG A 106 3.67 0.92 -6.55
C ARG A 106 3.53 -0.31 -5.65
N LEU A 107 2.43 -1.07 -5.81
CA LEU A 107 2.20 -2.31 -5.09
C LEU A 107 3.31 -3.33 -5.37
N ASN A 108 3.77 -3.44 -6.62
CA ASN A 108 4.87 -4.35 -6.93
C ASN A 108 6.20 -3.93 -6.25
N ALA A 109 6.41 -2.64 -6.00
CA ALA A 109 7.59 -2.14 -5.31
C ALA A 109 7.52 -2.32 -3.78
N THR A 110 6.33 -2.16 -3.18
CA THR A 110 6.15 -2.22 -1.71
C THR A 110 5.74 -3.60 -1.20
N LEU A 111 4.99 -4.34 -2.01
CA LEU A 111 4.42 -5.66 -1.73
C LEU A 111 4.58 -6.56 -2.97
N PRO A 112 5.81 -6.98 -3.31
CA PRO A 112 6.03 -7.86 -4.44
C PRO A 112 5.24 -9.16 -4.27
N VAL A 113 4.67 -9.68 -5.36
CA VAL A 113 3.90 -10.94 -5.34
C VAL A 113 4.80 -12.06 -4.81
N ALA A 114 4.35 -12.73 -3.77
CA ALA A 114 5.03 -13.93 -3.27
C ALA A 114 4.99 -15.01 -4.37
N ARG A 115 6.18 -15.49 -4.78
CA ARG A 115 6.30 -16.60 -5.74
C ARG A 115 5.94 -17.93 -5.11
#